data_AF-A0A4Y3RQB6-F1
#
_entry.id   AF-A0A4Y3RQB6-F1
#
_cell.length_a   1.000
_cell.length_b   1.000
_cell.length_c   1.000
_cell.angle_alpha   90.00
_cell.angle_beta   90.00
_cell.angle_gamma   90.00
#
_symmetry.space_group_name_H-M   'P 1'
#
loop_
_entity.id
_entity.type
_entity.pdbx_description
1 polymer ?
#
loop_
_entity_poly.entity_id
_entity_poly.type
_entity_poly.pdbx_seq_one_letter_code
_entity_poly.pdbx_strand_id
1 'polypeptide(L)'
;MLSAVPTHSRDLARSRRESLSSTARFSYWRTTLADYLDQHPDAKTELGVILGLLDDNGDDLTSRKTLPGHVTAGAILVDPDSRILHSLRNATQKWLLPGGHLEASDGTLLQAAGRERTEETGIPPHVITPHSQTPLHIDVHPIDANPAKDEPAHQHFDFRFLFRTTADIGDLQTEEVSDAAWREIDTISDDLLRQRITQALH
;
A
#
# COMPACT_ATOMS: atom_id res chain seq x y z
N MET A 1 35.94 18.73 34.10
CA MET A 1 35.23 19.48 33.03
C MET A 1 35.07 18.54 31.84
N LEU A 2 33.87 17.99 31.63
CA LEU A 2 33.54 17.20 30.44
C LEU A 2 33.22 18.18 29.30
N SER A 3 34.03 18.16 28.25
CA SER A 3 33.83 18.98 27.05
C SER A 3 32.79 18.30 26.15
N ALA A 4 31.72 19.02 25.82
CA ALA A 4 30.66 18.57 24.93
C ALA A 4 31.17 18.54 23.47
N VAL A 5 30.96 17.42 22.78
CA VAL A 5 31.23 17.27 21.34
C VAL A 5 30.18 18.06 20.55
N PRO A 6 30.54 18.84 19.51
CA PRO A 6 29.59 19.71 18.80
C PRO A 6 28.58 18.89 17.99
N THR A 7 27.30 19.27 18.07
CA THR A 7 26.13 18.60 17.46
C THR A 7 26.06 18.70 15.92
N HIS A 8 26.79 19.64 15.30
CA HIS A 8 26.67 19.96 13.86
C HIS A 8 27.01 18.82 12.88
N SER A 9 27.95 17.92 13.22
CA SER A 9 28.37 16.86 12.28
C SER A 9 27.33 15.72 12.19
N ARG A 10 26.54 15.51 13.25
CA ARG A 10 25.46 14.51 13.26
C ARG A 10 24.25 14.97 12.44
N ASP A 11 23.93 16.26 12.48
CA ASP A 11 22.80 16.82 11.74
C ASP A 11 23.02 16.82 10.22
N LEU A 12 24.23 17.10 9.75
CA LEU A 12 24.58 17.01 8.32
C LEU A 12 24.56 15.57 7.79
N ALA A 13 25.05 14.60 8.58
CA ALA A 13 25.01 13.19 8.21
C ALA A 13 23.58 12.63 8.18
N ARG A 14 22.72 13.10 9.09
CA ARG A 14 21.29 12.79 9.12
C ARG A 14 20.55 13.37 7.91
N SER A 15 20.71 14.68 7.66
CA SER A 15 20.11 15.36 6.51
C SER A 15 20.53 14.73 5.17
N ARG A 16 21.80 14.35 5.03
CA ARG A 16 22.29 13.66 3.82
C ARG A 16 21.72 12.24 3.67
N ARG A 17 21.51 11.51 4.77
CA ARG A 17 20.85 10.19 4.74
C ARG A 17 19.35 10.30 4.42
N GLU A 18 18.67 11.28 4.97
CA GLU A 18 17.26 11.59 4.68
C GLU A 18 17.09 11.97 3.20
N SER A 19 17.98 12.82 2.66
CA SER A 19 18.00 13.18 1.24
C SER A 19 18.25 11.98 0.31
N LEU A 20 19.25 11.13 0.61
CA LEU A 20 19.53 9.92 -0.19
C LEU A 20 18.38 8.91 -0.12
N SER A 21 17.74 8.79 1.05
CA SER A 21 16.54 7.96 1.23
C SER A 21 15.35 8.50 0.43
N SER A 22 15.18 9.82 0.36
CA SER A 22 14.11 10.47 -0.40
C SER A 22 14.29 10.26 -1.91
N THR A 23 15.50 10.43 -2.44
CA THR A 23 15.78 10.21 -3.87
C THR A 23 15.61 8.74 -4.26
N ALA A 24 16.08 7.80 -3.43
CA ALA A 24 15.90 6.37 -3.70
C ALA A 24 14.42 5.96 -3.69
N ARG A 25 13.65 6.46 -2.72
CA ARG A 25 12.22 6.21 -2.61
C ARG A 25 11.43 6.78 -3.80
N PHE A 26 11.74 8.01 -4.20
CA PHE A 26 11.17 8.64 -5.38
C PHE A 26 11.47 7.89 -6.68
N SER A 27 12.70 7.40 -6.84
CA SER A 27 13.07 6.54 -7.96
C SER A 27 12.26 5.25 -7.97
N TYR A 28 12.10 4.61 -6.79
CA TYR A 28 11.31 3.39 -6.67
C TYR A 28 9.83 3.61 -7.05
N TRP A 29 9.21 4.72 -6.65
CA TRP A 29 7.84 5.05 -7.04
C TRP A 29 7.67 5.20 -8.55
N ARG A 30 8.57 5.94 -9.19
CA ARG A 30 8.57 6.10 -10.64
C ARG A 30 8.72 4.76 -11.35
N THR A 31 9.70 3.96 -10.94
CA THR A 31 9.91 2.64 -11.54
C THR A 31 8.69 1.75 -11.36
N THR A 32 8.11 1.69 -10.14
CA THR A 32 6.92 0.89 -9.87
C THR A 32 5.73 1.29 -10.76
N LEU A 33 5.48 2.60 -10.89
CA LEU A 33 4.39 3.10 -11.72
C LEU A 33 4.66 2.91 -13.22
N ALA A 34 5.91 3.08 -13.67
CA ALA A 34 6.30 2.83 -15.04
C ALA A 34 6.14 1.35 -15.41
N ASP A 35 6.64 0.43 -14.57
CA ASP A 35 6.51 -1.02 -14.78
C ASP A 35 5.03 -1.46 -14.82
N TYR A 36 4.17 -0.82 -14.04
CA TYR A 36 2.72 -1.04 -14.09
C TYR A 36 2.11 -0.53 -15.40
N LEU A 37 2.45 0.68 -15.83
CA LEU A 37 1.94 1.28 -17.06
C LEU A 37 2.44 0.60 -18.34
N ASP A 38 3.62 -0.03 -18.30
CA ASP A 38 4.12 -0.88 -19.39
C ASP A 38 3.22 -2.11 -19.59
N GLN A 39 2.64 -2.64 -18.52
CA GLN A 39 1.69 -3.77 -18.56
C GLN A 39 0.25 -3.30 -18.81
N HIS A 40 -0.08 -2.08 -18.39
CA HIS A 40 -1.44 -1.52 -18.39
C HIS A 40 -1.47 -0.08 -18.93
N PRO A 41 -1.16 0.13 -20.22
CA PRO A 41 -1.02 1.46 -20.80
C PRO A 41 -2.33 2.26 -20.80
N ASP A 42 -3.47 1.58 -20.73
CA ASP A 42 -4.82 2.15 -20.62
C ASP A 42 -5.06 2.86 -19.29
N ALA A 43 -4.37 2.46 -18.21
CA ALA A 43 -4.49 3.09 -16.89
C ALA A 43 -3.85 4.49 -16.83
N LYS A 44 -3.08 4.90 -17.85
CA LYS A 44 -2.32 6.16 -17.84
C LYS A 44 -3.19 7.39 -17.56
N THR A 45 -4.41 7.44 -18.09
CA THR A 45 -5.31 8.58 -17.89
C THR A 45 -5.77 8.66 -16.44
N GLU A 46 -6.16 7.53 -15.85
CA GLU A 46 -6.64 7.45 -14.47
C GLU A 46 -5.52 7.75 -13.46
N LEU A 47 -4.31 7.25 -13.72
CA LEU A 47 -3.14 7.45 -12.87
C LEU A 47 -2.44 8.80 -13.11
N GLY A 48 -3.03 9.69 -13.93
CA GLY A 48 -2.48 11.00 -14.26
C GLY A 48 -2.20 11.89 -13.05
N VAL A 49 -3.02 11.79 -12.00
CA VAL A 49 -2.80 12.54 -10.74
C VAL A 49 -1.52 12.11 -10.03
N ILE A 50 -1.21 10.82 -10.02
CA ILE A 50 0.01 10.27 -9.41
C ILE A 50 1.23 10.71 -10.22
N LEU A 51 1.13 10.63 -11.56
CA LEU A 51 2.20 11.09 -12.46
C LEU A 51 2.53 12.57 -12.24
N GLY A 52 1.50 13.43 -12.16
CA GLY A 52 1.69 14.85 -11.89
C GLY A 52 2.39 15.13 -10.55
N LEU A 53 1.93 14.49 -9.47
CA LEU A 53 2.55 14.65 -8.15
C LEU A 53 4.00 14.14 -8.10
N LEU A 54 4.30 13.07 -8.85
CA LEU A 54 5.68 12.60 -8.97
C LEU A 54 6.55 13.62 -9.72
N ASP A 55 6.03 14.32 -10.74
CA ASP A 55 6.76 15.29 -11.56
C ASP A 55 6.97 16.65 -10.87
N ASP A 56 6.06 17.10 -10.01
CA ASP A 56 6.05 18.45 -9.40
C ASP A 56 7.03 18.68 -8.22
N ASN A 57 8.11 17.88 -8.11
CA ASN A 57 9.25 17.94 -7.15
C ASN A 57 9.34 16.86 -6.06
N GLY A 58 8.56 15.78 -6.13
CA GLY A 58 8.76 14.64 -5.23
C GLY A 58 8.34 14.90 -3.80
N ASP A 59 7.13 15.43 -3.66
CA ASP A 59 6.39 15.35 -2.41
C ASP A 59 6.43 13.91 -1.87
N ASP A 60 6.51 13.82 -0.55
CA ASP A 60 6.44 12.53 0.11
C ASP A 60 5.02 11.98 -0.05
N LEU A 61 4.82 11.17 -1.09
CA LEU A 61 3.53 10.54 -1.37
C LEU A 61 3.09 9.59 -0.25
N THR A 62 3.95 9.26 0.71
CA THR A 62 3.58 8.44 1.89
C THR A 62 2.99 9.28 3.02
N SER A 63 3.16 10.61 2.97
CA SER A 63 2.62 11.52 3.97
C SER A 63 1.13 11.72 3.78
N ARG A 64 0.36 11.48 4.86
CA ARG A 64 -1.09 11.75 4.90
C ARG A 64 -1.48 13.23 4.73
N LYS A 65 -0.48 14.12 4.67
CA LYS A 65 -0.67 15.56 4.47
C LYS A 65 -0.50 15.97 3.00
N THR A 66 -0.07 15.04 2.15
CA THR A 66 0.12 15.30 0.72
C THR A 66 -1.25 15.37 0.04
N LEU A 67 -1.49 16.44 -0.71
CA LEU A 67 -2.75 16.68 -1.42
C LEU A 67 -2.50 16.74 -2.94
N PRO A 68 -3.46 16.29 -3.77
CA PRO A 68 -4.81 15.85 -3.41
C PRO A 68 -4.91 14.44 -2.81
N GLY A 69 -3.80 13.71 -2.68
CA GLY A 69 -3.81 12.37 -2.09
C GLY A 69 -2.43 11.80 -1.81
N HIS A 70 -2.43 10.60 -1.25
CA HIS A 70 -1.25 9.86 -0.81
C HIS A 70 -1.41 8.37 -1.03
N VAL A 71 -0.28 7.66 -0.99
CA VAL A 71 -0.16 6.25 -1.33
C VAL A 71 -0.55 5.37 -0.15
N THR A 72 -1.30 4.32 -0.45
CA THR A 72 -1.54 3.15 0.40
C THR A 72 -1.10 1.89 -0.31
N ALA A 73 -0.95 0.81 0.45
CA ALA A 73 -0.58 -0.50 -0.06
C ALA A 73 -1.61 -1.54 0.37
N GLY A 74 -2.13 -2.29 -0.60
CA GLY A 74 -3.13 -3.35 -0.39
C GLY A 74 -2.60 -4.74 -0.73
N ALA A 75 -3.11 -5.75 -0.03
CA ALA A 75 -2.77 -7.15 -0.24
C ALA A 75 -3.97 -7.92 -0.79
N ILE A 76 -3.82 -8.41 -2.03
CA ILE A 76 -4.70 -9.41 -2.62
C ILE A 76 -4.13 -10.77 -2.26
N LEU A 77 -4.55 -11.35 -1.14
CA LEU A 77 -4.10 -12.68 -0.74
C LEU A 77 -5.05 -13.74 -1.28
N VAL A 78 -4.50 -14.72 -1.99
CA VAL A 78 -5.24 -15.82 -2.62
C VAL A 78 -4.91 -17.16 -1.95
N ASP A 79 -5.93 -17.93 -1.65
CA ASP A 79 -5.81 -19.30 -1.13
C ASP A 79 -5.73 -20.36 -2.27
N PRO A 80 -5.61 -21.66 -1.95
CA PRO A 80 -5.57 -22.72 -2.97
C PRO A 80 -6.87 -22.87 -3.78
N ASP A 81 -8.00 -22.40 -3.26
CA ASP A 81 -9.32 -22.48 -3.89
C ASP A 81 -9.65 -21.22 -4.71
N SER A 82 -8.68 -20.33 -4.91
CA SER A 82 -8.82 -19.05 -5.62
C SER A 82 -9.75 -18.04 -4.93
N ARG A 83 -9.97 -18.17 -3.62
CA ARG A 83 -10.69 -17.18 -2.81
C ARG A 83 -9.74 -16.06 -2.36
N ILE A 84 -10.31 -14.88 -2.16
CA ILE A 84 -9.58 -13.65 -1.81
C ILE A 84 -9.87 -13.27 -0.37
N LEU A 85 -8.82 -13.11 0.44
CA LEU A 85 -8.95 -12.70 1.83
C LEU A 85 -9.43 -11.24 1.91
N HIS A 86 -10.47 -11.01 2.70
CA HIS A 86 -10.94 -9.68 3.08
C HIS A 86 -10.99 -9.54 4.59
N SER A 87 -10.71 -8.34 5.09
CA SER A 87 -10.90 -7.92 6.48
C SER A 87 -12.15 -7.03 6.59
N LEU A 88 -12.94 -7.20 7.66
CA LEU A 88 -14.02 -6.30 8.00
C LEU A 88 -13.47 -5.13 8.83
N ARG A 89 -13.35 -3.94 8.23
CA ARG A 89 -12.77 -2.77 8.90
C ARG A 89 -13.71 -2.17 9.93
N ASN A 90 -13.23 -1.98 11.15
CA ASN A 90 -13.99 -1.37 12.25
C ASN A 90 -14.49 0.04 11.89
N ALA A 91 -13.65 0.84 11.25
CA ALA A 91 -13.95 2.24 10.96
C ALA A 91 -15.06 2.45 9.92
N THR A 92 -15.16 1.55 8.92
CA THR A 92 -16.07 1.72 7.78
C THR A 92 -17.19 0.69 7.74
N GLN A 93 -17.08 -0.40 8.52
CA GLN A 93 -17.98 -1.55 8.48
C GLN A 93 -18.09 -2.16 7.07
N LYS A 94 -16.98 -2.12 6.31
CA LYS A 94 -16.86 -2.68 4.97
C LYS A 94 -15.85 -3.82 4.95
N TRP A 95 -16.13 -4.82 4.12
CA TRP A 95 -15.17 -5.86 3.75
C TRP A 95 -14.21 -5.32 2.70
N LEU A 96 -12.95 -5.18 3.04
CA LEU A 96 -11.89 -4.64 2.19
C LEU A 96 -10.71 -5.61 2.14
N LEU A 97 -9.83 -5.46 1.15
CA LEU A 97 -8.53 -6.12 1.17
C LEU A 97 -7.74 -5.64 2.40
N PRO A 98 -6.92 -6.49 3.03
CA PRO A 98 -5.95 -6.02 4.02
C PRO A 98 -5.03 -4.96 3.40
N GLY A 99 -4.70 -3.91 4.13
CA GLY A 99 -3.92 -2.80 3.60
C GLY A 99 -4.01 -1.53 4.43
N GLY A 100 -3.09 -0.62 4.13
CA GLY A 100 -2.94 0.60 4.91
C GLY A 100 -1.84 1.52 4.38
N HIS A 101 -1.45 2.46 5.22
CA HIS A 101 -0.40 3.42 4.90
C HIS A 101 0.98 2.78 5.07
N LEU A 102 1.96 3.31 4.35
CA LEU A 102 3.35 2.90 4.57
C LEU A 102 3.86 3.42 5.92
N GLU A 103 4.69 2.62 6.57
CA GLU A 103 5.45 2.99 7.75
C GLU A 103 6.91 3.31 7.39
N ALA A 104 7.63 3.97 8.31
CA ALA A 104 9.04 4.32 8.10
C ALA A 104 9.95 3.07 7.93
N SER A 105 9.52 1.91 8.42
CA SER A 105 10.21 0.62 8.25
C SER A 105 9.96 -0.02 6.88
N ASP A 106 8.98 0.43 6.12
CA ASP A 106 8.66 -0.13 4.81
C ASP A 106 9.63 0.43 3.76
N GLY A 107 10.45 -0.45 3.20
CA GLY A 107 11.36 -0.11 2.11
C GLY A 107 10.68 -0.10 0.74
N THR A 108 9.56 -0.81 0.60
CA THR A 108 8.78 -0.93 -0.65
C THR A 108 7.27 -0.99 -0.40
N LEU A 109 6.44 -0.77 -1.43
CA LEU A 109 4.98 -0.94 -1.31
C LEU A 109 4.58 -2.39 -1.10
N LEU A 110 5.31 -3.31 -1.75
CA LEU A 110 5.09 -4.74 -1.55
C LEU A 110 5.38 -5.14 -0.08
N GLN A 111 6.39 -4.53 0.55
CA GLN A 111 6.68 -4.74 1.98
C GLN A 111 5.55 -4.18 2.85
N ALA A 112 5.08 -2.96 2.59
CA ALA A 112 3.95 -2.38 3.31
C ALA A 112 2.68 -3.25 3.19
N ALA A 113 2.29 -3.66 1.98
CA ALA A 113 1.16 -4.57 1.78
C ALA A 113 1.35 -5.91 2.51
N GLY A 114 2.58 -6.45 2.52
CA GLY A 114 2.90 -7.67 3.25
C GLY A 114 2.82 -7.52 4.77
N ARG A 115 3.23 -6.37 5.31
CA ARG A 115 3.14 -6.02 6.74
C ARG A 115 1.67 -5.89 7.15
N GLU A 116 0.92 -5.01 6.50
CA GLU A 116 -0.51 -4.75 6.78
C GLU A 116 -1.33 -6.05 6.78
N ARG A 117 -1.14 -6.88 5.75
CA ARG A 117 -1.77 -8.21 5.70
C ARG A 117 -1.42 -9.05 6.92
N THR A 118 -0.15 -9.09 7.32
CA THR A 118 0.30 -9.88 8.48
C THR A 118 -0.32 -9.36 9.77
N GLU A 119 -0.34 -8.04 9.95
CA GLU A 119 -0.91 -7.38 11.13
C GLU A 119 -2.41 -7.63 11.22
N GLU A 120 -3.16 -7.35 10.15
CA GLU A 120 -4.62 -7.49 10.16
C GLU A 120 -5.10 -8.93 10.31
N THR A 121 -4.37 -9.91 9.77
CA THR A 121 -4.87 -11.28 9.58
C THR A 121 -4.12 -12.35 10.36
N GLY A 122 -3.01 -12.01 11.00
CA GLY A 122 -2.17 -12.94 11.74
C GLY A 122 -1.41 -13.97 10.88
N ILE A 123 -1.54 -13.94 9.56
CA ILE A 123 -0.88 -14.91 8.67
C ILE A 123 0.60 -14.51 8.50
N PRO A 124 1.56 -15.36 8.91
CA PRO A 124 2.95 -14.95 9.00
C PRO A 124 3.61 -14.83 7.60
N PRO A 125 4.60 -13.94 7.42
CA PRO A 125 5.16 -13.66 6.10
C PRO A 125 5.90 -14.87 5.47
N HIS A 126 6.37 -15.83 6.25
CA HIS A 126 7.14 -16.98 5.76
C HIS A 126 6.28 -18.07 5.08
N VAL A 127 4.95 -18.01 5.20
CA VAL A 127 4.02 -18.92 4.50
C VAL A 127 3.34 -18.26 3.30
N ILE A 128 3.86 -17.10 2.87
CA ILE A 128 3.24 -16.28 1.83
C ILE A 128 4.26 -15.96 0.76
N THR A 129 3.84 -16.11 -0.50
CA THR A 129 4.67 -15.85 -1.67
C THR A 129 4.08 -14.69 -2.47
N PRO A 130 4.83 -13.60 -2.72
CA PRO A 130 4.39 -12.56 -3.64
C PRO A 130 4.38 -13.11 -5.07
N HIS A 131 3.36 -12.77 -5.86
CA HIS A 131 3.28 -13.18 -7.25
C HIS A 131 4.26 -12.40 -8.15
N SER A 132 4.42 -11.09 -7.89
CA SER A 132 5.30 -10.18 -8.64
C SER A 132 5.80 -9.05 -7.74
N GLN A 133 6.82 -8.33 -8.21
CA GLN A 133 7.27 -7.06 -7.61
C GLN A 133 6.44 -5.86 -8.10
N THR A 134 5.69 -6.01 -9.20
CA THR A 134 4.79 -4.98 -9.72
C THR A 134 3.39 -5.15 -9.08
N PRO A 135 2.69 -4.06 -8.73
CA PRO A 135 1.29 -4.13 -8.33
C PRO A 135 0.46 -4.85 -9.39
N LEU A 136 -0.52 -5.63 -8.96
CA LEU A 136 -1.51 -6.21 -9.86
C LEU A 136 -2.57 -5.16 -10.25
N HIS A 137 -2.84 -4.23 -9.35
CA HIS A 137 -3.86 -3.20 -9.51
C HIS A 137 -3.42 -1.92 -8.81
N ILE A 138 -3.72 -0.77 -9.41
CA ILE A 138 -3.59 0.54 -8.76
C ILE A 138 -4.96 1.20 -8.82
N ASP A 139 -5.51 1.52 -7.66
CA ASP A 139 -6.82 2.17 -7.53
C ASP A 139 -6.64 3.61 -7.02
N VAL A 140 -7.45 4.53 -7.53
CA VAL A 140 -7.46 5.94 -7.10
C VAL A 140 -8.86 6.28 -6.63
N HIS A 141 -9.07 6.27 -5.31
CA HIS A 141 -10.40 6.44 -4.72
C HIS A 141 -10.47 7.59 -3.71
N PRO A 142 -11.63 8.27 -3.61
CA PRO A 142 -11.81 9.35 -2.66
C PRO A 142 -11.95 8.83 -1.23
N ILE A 143 -11.44 9.62 -0.29
CA ILE A 143 -11.64 9.48 1.14
C ILE A 143 -12.39 10.73 1.63
N ASP A 144 -13.49 10.49 2.34
CA ASP A 144 -14.29 11.54 2.93
C ASP A 144 -13.47 12.33 3.97
N ALA A 145 -13.74 13.64 4.07
CA ALA A 145 -13.13 14.45 5.11
C ALA A 145 -13.47 13.88 6.49
N ASN A 146 -12.49 13.89 7.39
CA ASN A 146 -12.67 13.54 8.79
C ASN A 146 -12.34 14.73 9.70
N PRO A 147 -13.36 15.56 10.04
CA PRO A 147 -13.16 16.73 10.89
C PRO A 147 -12.63 16.40 12.28
N ALA A 148 -12.90 15.20 12.81
CA ALA A 148 -12.39 14.79 14.12
C ALA A 148 -10.87 14.56 14.12
N LYS A 149 -10.27 14.35 12.94
CA LYS A 149 -8.83 14.16 12.74
C LYS A 149 -8.15 15.34 12.03
N ASP A 150 -8.89 16.43 11.78
CA ASP A 150 -8.43 17.56 10.95
C ASP A 150 -7.92 17.12 9.58
N GLU A 151 -8.60 16.14 8.98
CA GLU A 151 -8.21 15.52 7.71
C GLU A 151 -9.20 15.97 6.63
N PRO A 152 -8.76 16.75 5.62
CA PRO A 152 -9.63 17.14 4.52
C PRO A 152 -9.96 15.94 3.64
N ALA A 153 -10.99 16.10 2.79
CA ALA A 153 -11.25 15.13 1.74
C ALA A 153 -10.04 15.03 0.82
N HIS A 154 -9.62 13.81 0.51
CA HIS A 154 -8.42 13.51 -0.25
C HIS A 154 -8.61 12.21 -1.03
N GLN A 155 -7.55 11.74 -1.68
CA GLN A 155 -7.56 10.46 -2.39
C GLN A 155 -6.52 9.51 -1.79
N HIS A 156 -6.85 8.23 -1.77
CA HIS A 156 -5.85 7.18 -1.64
C HIS A 156 -5.45 6.70 -3.03
N PHE A 157 -4.14 6.57 -3.23
CA PHE A 157 -3.52 5.89 -4.36
C PHE A 157 -3.11 4.50 -3.89
N ASP A 158 -3.98 3.52 -4.10
CA ASP A 158 -3.88 2.21 -3.48
C ASP A 158 -3.20 1.20 -4.40
N PHE A 159 -1.95 0.87 -4.09
CA PHE A 159 -1.13 -0.06 -4.86
C PHE A 159 -1.32 -1.46 -4.30
N ARG A 160 -2.00 -2.32 -5.06
CA ARG A 160 -2.44 -3.65 -4.60
C ARG A 160 -1.57 -4.75 -5.19
N PHE A 161 -1.00 -5.58 -4.33
CA PHE A 161 -0.10 -6.67 -4.70
C PHE A 161 -0.75 -8.02 -4.49
N LEU A 162 -0.52 -8.92 -5.44
CA LEU A 162 -0.99 -10.30 -5.37
C LEU A 162 -0.03 -11.17 -4.57
N PHE A 163 -0.59 -11.92 -3.63
CA PHE A 163 0.11 -12.89 -2.79
C PHE A 163 -0.62 -14.24 -2.84
N ARG A 164 0.12 -15.33 -2.63
CA ARG A 164 -0.45 -16.68 -2.49
C ARG A 164 -0.05 -17.28 -1.16
N THR A 165 -0.96 -18.05 -0.56
CA THR A 165 -0.68 -18.83 0.65
C THR A 165 -1.46 -20.13 0.65
N THR A 166 -1.04 -21.06 1.50
CA THR A 166 -1.80 -22.25 1.91
C THR A 166 -2.20 -22.19 3.38
N ALA A 167 -1.87 -21.11 4.09
CA ALA A 167 -2.21 -20.93 5.48
C ALA A 167 -3.62 -20.36 5.61
N ASP A 168 -4.24 -20.62 6.77
CA ASP A 168 -5.51 -20.00 7.13
C ASP A 168 -5.29 -18.76 7.98
N ILE A 169 -6.36 -18.01 8.22
CA ILE A 169 -6.41 -16.79 9.02
C ILE A 169 -5.93 -17.08 10.45
N GLY A 170 -5.06 -16.22 10.97
CA GLY A 170 -4.53 -16.28 12.34
C GLY A 170 -5.25 -15.33 13.29
N ASP A 171 -4.52 -14.83 14.28
CA ASP A 171 -5.04 -13.85 15.24
C ASP A 171 -5.18 -12.47 14.56
N LEU A 172 -6.39 -11.91 14.60
CA LEU A 172 -6.68 -10.61 14.01
C LEU A 172 -6.15 -9.46 14.87
N GLN A 173 -5.72 -8.38 14.24
CA GLN A 173 -5.51 -7.09 14.91
C GLN A 173 -6.86 -6.44 15.20
N THR A 174 -7.46 -6.84 16.32
CA THR A 174 -8.84 -6.48 16.67
C THR A 174 -9.09 -4.98 16.84
N GLU A 175 -8.05 -4.19 17.03
CA GLU A 175 -8.11 -2.73 17.06
C GLU A 175 -8.58 -2.14 15.72
N GLU A 176 -8.20 -2.77 14.61
CA GLU A 176 -8.47 -2.28 13.25
C GLU A 176 -9.59 -3.04 12.54
N VAL A 177 -9.67 -4.35 12.77
CA VAL A 177 -10.56 -5.25 12.05
C VAL A 177 -11.37 -6.11 13.02
N SER A 178 -12.65 -6.30 12.74
CA SER A 178 -13.53 -7.13 13.60
C SER A 178 -13.69 -8.56 13.12
N ASP A 179 -13.35 -8.83 11.86
CA ASP A 179 -13.48 -10.14 11.23
C ASP A 179 -12.58 -10.24 9.99
N ALA A 180 -12.32 -11.46 9.53
CA ALA A 180 -11.63 -11.73 8.27
C ALA A 180 -12.19 -13.00 7.62
N ALA A 181 -12.32 -12.99 6.30
CA ALA A 181 -12.93 -14.11 5.58
C ALA A 181 -12.34 -14.29 4.18
N TRP A 182 -12.17 -15.55 3.78
CA TRP A 182 -11.96 -15.95 2.40
C TRP A 182 -13.25 -15.79 1.61
N ARG A 183 -13.24 -14.95 0.57
CA ARG A 183 -14.42 -14.63 -0.22
C ARG A 183 -14.20 -14.97 -1.69
N GLU A 184 -15.27 -15.39 -2.36
CA GLU A 184 -15.22 -15.66 -3.80
C GLU A 184 -14.86 -14.39 -4.58
N ILE A 185 -14.08 -14.55 -5.65
CA ILE A 185 -13.65 -13.45 -6.54
C ILE A 185 -14.86 -12.65 -7.05
N ASP A 186 -15.97 -13.32 -7.32
CA ASP A 186 -17.21 -12.70 -7.80
C ASP A 186 -17.89 -11.77 -6.78
N THR A 187 -17.46 -11.79 -5.51
CA THR A 187 -17.94 -10.86 -4.48
C THR A 187 -17.22 -9.51 -4.50
N ILE A 188 -16.14 -9.38 -5.27
CA ILE A 188 -15.41 -8.12 -5.47
C ILE A 188 -16.21 -7.24 -6.42
N SER A 189 -16.62 -6.07 -5.94
CA SER A 189 -17.42 -5.10 -6.71
C SER A 189 -16.63 -4.31 -7.75
N ASP A 190 -15.31 -4.22 -7.57
CA ASP A 190 -14.40 -3.59 -8.53
C ASP A 190 -14.16 -4.55 -9.71
N ASP A 191 -14.77 -4.24 -10.84
CA ASP A 191 -14.72 -5.07 -12.05
C ASP A 191 -13.30 -5.17 -12.62
N LEU A 192 -12.51 -4.10 -12.54
CA LEU A 192 -11.14 -4.09 -13.04
C LEU A 192 -10.26 -4.96 -12.15
N LEU A 193 -10.34 -4.79 -10.83
CA LEU A 193 -9.63 -5.64 -9.88
C LEU A 193 -9.99 -7.12 -10.09
N ARG A 194 -11.29 -7.43 -10.21
CA ARG A 194 -11.77 -8.79 -10.46
C ARG A 194 -11.16 -9.38 -11.74
N GLN A 195 -11.18 -8.63 -12.84
CA GLN A 195 -10.57 -9.03 -14.09
C GLN A 195 -9.06 -9.29 -13.96
N ARG A 196 -8.32 -8.40 -13.30
CA ARG A 196 -6.87 -8.52 -13.11
C ARG A 196 -6.51 -9.75 -12.27
N ILE A 197 -7.27 -10.03 -11.20
CA ILE A 197 -7.09 -11.23 -10.38
C ILE A 197 -7.31 -12.48 -11.22
N THR A 198 -8.44 -12.59 -11.92
CA THR A 198 -8.73 -13.74 -12.78
C THR A 198 -7.64 -13.97 -13.82
N GLN A 199 -7.13 -12.92 -14.45
CA GLN A 199 -6.03 -13.03 -15.42
C GLN A 199 -4.71 -13.52 -14.79
N ALA A 200 -4.38 -13.12 -13.56
CA ALA A 200 -3.15 -13.54 -12.89
C ALA A 200 -3.20 -14.95 -12.29
N LEU A 201 -4.40 -15.54 -12.18
CA LEU A 201 -4.59 -16.91 -11.70
C LEU A 201 -4.61 -17.95 -12.83
N HIS A 202 -4.65 -17.54 -14.09
CA HIS A 202 -4.64 -18.40 -15.29
C HIS A 202 -3.32 -18.29 -16.06
#